data_AF-A0A0A9DQ95-F1
#
_entry.id   AF-A0A0A9DQ95-F1
#
_cell.length_a   1.000
_cell.length_b   1.000
_cell.length_c   1.000
_cell.angle_alpha   90.00
_cell.angle_beta   90.00
_cell.angle_gamma   90.00
#
_symmetry.space_group_name_H-M   'P 1'
#
loop_
_entity.id
_entity.type
_entity.pdbx_description
1 polymer ?
#
loop_
_entity_poly.entity_id
_entity_poly.type
_entity_poly.pdbx_seq_one_letter_code
_entity_poly.pdbx_strand_id
1 'polypeptide(L)'
;MSIKDARNEGHEMAQLDKNFSYVVTVFNVCPYEVSIEIPALASMGLELHPVQVNSSDALVRESAYQAATGRFTVPRRTAAVFVEPRCP
;
A
#
# COMPACT_ATOMS: atom_id res chain seq x y z
N MET A 1 -7.39 1.83 4.99
CA MET A 1 -6.78 2.83 5.89
C MET A 1 -5.52 3.34 5.23
N SER A 2 -5.24 4.63 5.27
CA SER A 2 -3.97 5.19 4.79
C SER A 2 -3.31 6.09 5.84
N ILE A 3 -1.98 6.08 5.85
CA ILE A 3 -1.15 6.89 6.74
C ILE A 3 -0.16 7.62 5.84
N LYS A 4 -0.17 8.95 5.92
CA LYS A 4 0.70 9.84 5.15
C LYS A 4 1.84 10.32 6.01
N ASP A 5 3.05 10.31 5.45
CA ASP A 5 4.22 10.97 6.04
C ASP A 5 4.66 12.16 5.16
N ALA A 6 5.56 12.99 5.68
CA ALA A 6 6.06 14.18 4.98
C ALA A 6 6.86 13.80 3.71
N ARG A 7 6.49 14.35 2.55
CA ARG A 7 7.09 13.97 1.25
C ARG A 7 8.10 14.98 0.68
N ASN A 8 7.95 16.26 1.00
CA ASN A 8 8.79 17.36 0.49
C ASN A 8 9.11 18.37 1.61
N GLU A 9 10.17 19.19 1.43
CA GLU A 9 10.72 20.16 2.40
C GLU A 9 9.83 21.38 2.74
N GLY A 10 8.53 21.34 2.47
CA GLY A 10 7.61 22.47 2.70
C GLY A 10 6.36 22.14 3.52
N HIS A 11 6.31 21.00 4.21
CA HIS A 11 5.11 20.58 4.93
C HIS A 11 5.16 20.96 6.41
N GLU A 12 4.00 21.35 6.98
CA GLU A 12 3.77 21.51 8.43
C GLU A 12 3.89 20.20 9.23
N MET A 13 4.29 19.11 8.58
CA MET A 13 4.42 17.78 9.15
C MET A 13 5.90 17.38 9.16
N ALA A 14 6.40 16.96 10.32
CA ALA A 14 7.72 16.37 10.43
C ALA A 14 7.77 15.01 9.72
N GLN A 15 8.90 14.70 9.08
CA GLN A 15 9.16 13.36 8.54
C GLN A 15 9.38 12.38 9.70
N LEU A 16 8.52 11.36 9.80
CA LEU A 16 8.59 10.35 10.86
C LEU A 16 9.30 9.08 10.41
N ASP A 17 9.14 8.69 9.15
CA ASP A 17 9.68 7.46 8.59
C ASP A 17 10.77 7.78 7.55
N LYS A 18 11.93 7.14 7.70
CA LYS A 18 13.08 7.30 6.80
C LYS A 18 12.98 6.44 5.55
N ASN A 19 12.19 5.37 5.58
CA ASN A 19 12.10 4.37 4.54
C ASN A 19 10.85 4.59 3.67
N PHE A 20 9.73 4.94 4.29
CA PHE A 20 8.44 5.05 3.60
C PHE A 20 7.84 6.44 3.73
N SER A 21 7.16 6.89 2.68
CA SER A 21 6.47 8.19 2.71
C SER A 21 4.94 8.07 2.79
N TYR A 22 4.44 6.85 2.60
CA TYR A 22 3.02 6.54 2.66
C TYR A 22 2.81 5.06 2.89
N VAL A 23 1.77 4.73 3.67
CA VAL A 23 1.35 3.37 3.94
C VAL A 23 -0.15 3.25 3.69
N VAL A 24 -0.56 2.21 2.98
CA VAL A 24 -1.95 1.85 2.75
C VAL A 24 -2.17 0.45 3.30
N THR A 25 -3.19 0.28 4.14
CA THR A 25 -3.62 -1.03 4.61
C THR A 25 -5.04 -1.30 4.13
N VAL A 26 -5.22 -2.45 3.50
CA VAL A 26 -6.51 -2.99 3.08
C VAL A 26 -6.83 -4.21 3.92
N PHE A 27 -7.95 -4.17 4.62
CA PHE A 27 -8.47 -5.31 5.36
C PHE A 27 -9.62 -5.92 4.55
N ASN A 28 -9.35 -7.01 3.83
CA ASN A 28 -10.39 -7.75 3.14
C ASN A 28 -10.89 -8.88 4.03
N VAL A 29 -12.04 -8.69 4.68
CA VAL A 29 -12.70 -9.76 5.46
C VAL A 29 -13.61 -10.65 4.62
N CYS A 30 -13.86 -10.28 3.35
CA CYS A 30 -14.76 -11.01 2.48
C CYS A 30 -14.18 -12.40 2.13
N PRO A 31 -15.04 -13.38 1.83
CA PRO A 31 -14.62 -14.71 1.41
C PRO A 31 -14.15 -14.78 -0.06
N TYR A 32 -14.07 -13.64 -0.75
CA TYR A 32 -13.63 -13.50 -2.15
C TYR A 32 -12.62 -12.36 -2.29
N GLU A 33 -11.89 -12.34 -3.41
CA GLU A 33 -10.99 -11.25 -3.77
C GLU A 33 -11.76 -9.95 -3.98
N VAL A 34 -11.19 -8.83 -3.53
CA VAL A 34 -11.73 -7.50 -3.78
C VAL A 34 -10.76 -6.69 -4.62
N SER A 35 -11.31 -5.92 -5.56
CA SER A 35 -10.58 -4.88 -6.29
C SER A 35 -11.19 -3.53 -5.95
N ILE A 36 -10.38 -2.63 -5.39
CA ILE A 36 -10.83 -1.31 -4.90
C ILE A 36 -10.03 -0.26 -5.65
N GLU A 37 -10.73 0.62 -6.37
CA GLU A 37 -10.12 1.78 -7.02
C GLU A 37 -10.18 2.98 -6.10
N ILE A 38 -9.02 3.58 -5.84
CA ILE A 38 -8.90 4.80 -5.05
C ILE A 38 -8.18 5.83 -5.92
N PRO A 39 -8.91 6.63 -6.73
CA PRO A 39 -8.30 7.56 -7.69
C PRO A 39 -7.33 8.57 -7.05
N ALA A 40 -7.58 8.94 -5.79
CA ALA A 40 -6.69 9.82 -5.02
C ALA A 40 -5.30 9.23 -4.75
N LEU A 41 -5.16 7.90 -4.88
CA LEU A 41 -3.91 7.17 -4.74
C LEU A 41 -3.38 6.67 -6.10
N ALA A 42 -3.91 7.15 -7.22
CA ALA A 42 -3.34 6.87 -8.54
C ALA A 42 -1.97 7.54 -8.71
N SER A 43 -1.16 7.01 -9.62
CA SER A 43 0.18 7.50 -9.97
C SER A 43 1.17 7.55 -8.80
N MET A 44 0.92 6.80 -7.73
CA MET A 44 1.84 6.64 -6.60
C MET A 44 2.79 5.46 -6.79
N GLY A 45 3.92 5.48 -6.11
CA GLY A 45 4.92 4.40 -6.11
C GLY A 45 4.62 3.31 -5.07
N LEU A 46 3.35 2.88 -4.96
CA LEU A 46 2.97 1.90 -3.93
C LEU A 46 3.35 0.47 -4.34
N GLU A 47 3.96 -0.23 -3.41
CA GLU A 47 4.43 -1.61 -3.57
C GLU A 47 3.95 -2.45 -2.38
N LEU A 48 3.77 -3.76 -2.57
CA LEU A 48 3.46 -4.65 -1.45
C LEU A 48 4.64 -4.63 -0.45
N HIS A 49 4.34 -4.53 0.85
CA HIS A 49 5.38 -4.43 1.87
C HIS A 49 6.35 -5.63 1.80
N PRO A 50 7.68 -5.43 1.91
CA PRO A 50 8.67 -6.49 1.72
C PRO A 50 8.46 -7.73 2.60
N VAL A 51 7.96 -7.55 3.83
CA VAL A 51 7.58 -8.67 4.72
C VAL A 51 6.49 -9.55 4.10
N GLN A 52 5.51 -8.94 3.42
CA GLN A 52 4.41 -9.67 2.78
C GLN A 52 4.83 -10.28 1.44
N VAL A 53 5.70 -9.61 0.67
CA VAL A 53 6.34 -10.18 -0.52
C VAL A 53 7.10 -11.47 -0.19
N ASN A 54 7.82 -11.48 0.94
CA ASN A 54 8.58 -12.63 1.43
C ASN A 54 7.79 -13.53 2.40
N SER A 55 6.46 -13.38 2.46
CA SER A 55 5.62 -14.14 3.38
C SER A 55 5.55 -15.63 3.01
N SER A 56 5.42 -16.49 4.03
CA SER A 56 5.06 -17.90 3.87
C SER A 56 3.60 -18.09 3.45
N ASP A 57 2.73 -17.12 3.74
CA ASP A 57 1.35 -17.12 3.23
C ASP A 57 1.34 -16.80 1.74
N ALA A 58 0.94 -17.77 0.92
CA ALA A 58 0.90 -17.61 -0.52
C ALA A 58 -0.15 -16.59 -0.96
N LEU A 59 -1.28 -16.47 -0.25
CA LEU A 59 -2.38 -15.59 -0.67
C LEU A 59 -1.95 -14.13 -0.59
N VAL A 60 -1.35 -13.68 0.51
CA VAL A 60 -0.99 -12.25 0.64
C VAL A 60 -0.03 -11.78 -0.46
N ARG A 61 0.84 -12.66 -0.98
CA ARG A 61 1.78 -12.36 -2.07
C ARG A 61 1.09 -12.06 -3.41
N GLU A 62 -0.17 -12.47 -3.58
CA GLU A 62 -0.97 -12.16 -4.77
C GLU A 62 -1.59 -10.75 -4.72
N SER A 63 -1.46 -10.04 -3.60
CA SER A 63 -1.96 -8.67 -3.46
C SER A 63 -1.20 -7.71 -4.38
N ALA A 64 -1.93 -6.88 -5.11
CA ALA A 64 -1.35 -6.03 -6.15
C ALA A 64 -1.88 -4.59 -6.10
N TYR A 65 -1.06 -3.66 -6.58
CA TYR A 65 -1.44 -2.27 -6.80
C TYR A 65 -1.18 -1.88 -8.25
N GLN A 66 -2.11 -1.14 -8.85
CA GLN A 66 -2.00 -0.64 -10.21
C GLN A 66 -1.99 0.90 -10.19
N ALA A 67 -0.85 1.49 -10.53
CA ALA A 67 -0.64 2.93 -10.47
C ALA A 67 -1.58 3.73 -11.38
N ALA A 68 -1.88 3.21 -12.59
CA ALA A 68 -2.67 3.94 -13.59
C ALA A 68 -4.07 4.37 -13.08
N THR A 69 -4.68 3.56 -12.22
CA THR A 69 -6.04 3.79 -11.70
C THR A 69 -6.08 3.94 -10.18
N GLY A 70 -4.96 3.68 -9.48
CA GLY A 70 -4.95 3.58 -8.03
C GLY A 70 -5.72 2.35 -7.52
N ARG A 71 -5.70 1.25 -8.29
CA ARG A 71 -6.45 0.02 -7.97
C ARG A 71 -5.65 -0.90 -7.08
N PHE A 72 -6.25 -1.34 -5.99
CA PHE A 72 -5.73 -2.37 -5.09
C PHE A 72 -6.52 -3.65 -5.29
N THR A 73 -5.82 -4.75 -5.54
CA THR A 73 -6.40 -6.09 -5.60
C THR A 73 -5.91 -6.88 -4.39
N VAL A 74 -6.84 -7.38 -3.58
CA VAL A 74 -6.53 -8.05 -2.30
C VAL A 74 -7.33 -9.34 -2.18
N PRO A 75 -6.67 -10.50 -1.98
CA PRO A 75 -7.34 -11.79 -1.85
C PRO A 75 -8.29 -11.87 -0.66
N ARG A 76 -9.11 -12.92 -0.68
CA ARG A 76 -10.09 -13.20 0.38
C ARG A 76 -9.42 -13.30 1.74
N ARG A 77 -10.06 -12.76 2.79
CA ARG A 77 -9.63 -12.92 4.19
C ARG A 77 -8.17 -12.49 4.44
N THR A 78 -7.72 -11.43 3.76
CA THR A 78 -6.33 -10.97 3.78
C THR A 78 -6.23 -9.53 4.27
N ALA A 79 -5.22 -9.25 5.08
CA ALA A 79 -4.76 -7.89 5.34
C ALA A 79 -3.51 -7.62 4.50
N ALA A 80 -3.62 -6.74 3.50
CA ALA A 80 -2.51 -6.36 2.63
C ALA A 80 -2.02 -4.95 2.98
N VAL A 81 -0.70 -4.79 3.09
CA VAL A 81 -0.01 -3.55 3.41
C VAL A 81 0.82 -3.13 2.20
N PHE A 82 0.52 -1.97 1.67
CA PHE A 82 1.27 -1.35 0.58
C PHE A 82 2.04 -0.15 1.12
N VAL A 83 3.25 0.04 0.66
CA VAL A 83 4.14 1.14 1.07
C VAL A 83 4.69 1.86 -0.13
N GLU A 84 4.93 3.15 0.01
CA GLU A 84 5.65 3.95 -0.98
C GLU A 84 7.08 4.18 -0.47
N PRO A 85 8.08 3.45 -1.02
CA PRO A 85 9.47 3.65 -0.67
C PRO A 85 9.92 5.09 -0.96
N ARG A 86 10.76 5.63 -0.09
CA ARG A 86 11.48 6.87 -0.39
C ARG A 86 12.63 6.56 -1.35
N CYS A 87 12.84 7.43 -2.32
CA CYS A 87 14.06 7.39 -3.11
C CYS A 87 15.26 7.62 -2.16
N PRO A 88 16.30 6.77 -2.20
CA PRO A 88 17.52 6.99 -1.42
C PRO A 88 18.24 8.29 -1.80
#